data_AF-W1TRM1-F1
#
_entry.id   AF-W1TRM1-F1
#
_cell.length_a   1.000
_cell.length_b   1.000
_cell.length_c   1.000
_cell.angle_alpha   90.00
_cell.angle_beta   90.00
_cell.angle_gamma   90.00
#
_symmetry.space_group_name_H-M   'P 1'
#
loop_
_entity.id
_entity.type
_entity.pdbx_description
1 polymer ?
#
loop_
_entity_poly.entity_id
_entity_poly.type
_entity_poly.pdbx_seq_one_letter_code
_entity_poly.pdbx_strand_id
1 'polypeptide(L)'
;MQTEEKFDKILELVGPATLKNSFDHIQSAGIICNTGQLGSKWYIEEFDPIVEIKNNSFLTSFYSGNVSQQLIDELFSYIDAYQINVSPQRVFSLEQIPAAHSYIES
;
A
#
# COMPACT_ATOMS: atom_id res chain seq x y z
N MET A 1 -2.71 -14.69 -0.57
CA MET A 1 -3.04 -15.50 0.64
C MET A 1 -4.30 -16.29 0.32
N GLN A 2 -4.38 -17.56 0.69
CA GLN A 2 -5.68 -18.24 0.75
C GLN A 2 -6.24 -17.98 2.15
N THR A 3 -7.16 -17.03 2.24
CA THR A 3 -7.93 -16.70 3.46
C THR A 3 -9.38 -16.46 3.04
N GLU A 4 -10.33 -16.62 3.95
CA GLU A 4 -11.73 -16.21 3.75
C GLU A 4 -12.06 -14.93 4.52
N GLU A 5 -11.07 -14.35 5.20
CA GLU A 5 -11.24 -13.15 6.00
C GLU A 5 -11.69 -11.96 5.15
N LYS A 6 -12.45 -11.07 5.80
CA LYS A 6 -12.95 -9.83 5.24
C LYS A 6 -12.51 -8.66 6.11
N PHE A 7 -12.18 -7.53 5.48
CA PHE A 7 -11.63 -6.36 6.15
C PHE A 7 -12.48 -5.11 5.90
N ASP A 8 -12.54 -4.21 6.87
CA ASP A 8 -13.20 -2.89 6.69
C ASP A 8 -12.33 -1.93 5.88
N LYS A 9 -11.01 -2.09 5.96
CA LYS A 9 -10.02 -1.27 5.26
C LYS A 9 -8.87 -2.13 4.76
N ILE A 10 -8.45 -1.90 3.52
CA ILE A 10 -7.30 -2.57 2.90
C ILE A 10 -6.34 -1.51 2.35
N LEU A 11 -5.08 -1.59 2.77
CA LEU A 11 -3.98 -0.82 2.20
C LEU A 11 -3.28 -1.66 1.13
N GLU A 12 -3.49 -1.33 -0.15
CA GLU A 12 -3.02 -2.11 -1.29
C GLU A 12 -1.66 -1.58 -1.78
N LEU A 13 -0.59 -2.25 -1.36
CA LEU A 13 0.81 -1.93 -1.67
C LEU A 13 1.34 -2.67 -2.91
N VAL A 14 0.75 -3.82 -3.26
CA VAL A 14 1.16 -4.59 -4.43
C VAL A 14 0.55 -3.98 -5.70
N GLY A 15 -0.67 -3.47 -5.57
CA GLY A 15 -1.28 -2.61 -6.56
C GLY A 15 -2.18 -3.35 -7.54
N PRO A 16 -2.22 -2.92 -8.81
CA PRO A 16 -3.12 -3.49 -9.81
C PRO A 16 -3.04 -5.01 -10.00
N ALA A 17 -1.90 -5.62 -9.69
CA ALA A 17 -1.72 -7.07 -9.80
C ALA A 17 -2.61 -7.88 -8.84
N THR A 18 -2.98 -7.31 -7.68
CA THR A 18 -3.73 -8.00 -6.62
C THR A 18 -5.04 -7.29 -6.26
N LEU A 19 -5.29 -6.10 -6.79
CA LEU A 19 -6.45 -5.28 -6.41
C LEU A 19 -7.80 -6.01 -6.52
N LYS A 20 -8.01 -6.82 -7.56
CA LYS A 20 -9.24 -7.62 -7.70
C LYS A 20 -9.42 -8.62 -6.56
N ASN A 21 -8.33 -9.25 -6.13
CA ASN A 21 -8.34 -10.11 -4.95
C ASN A 21 -8.61 -9.28 -3.67
N SER A 22 -8.08 -8.06 -3.56
CA SER A 22 -8.42 -7.17 -2.44
C SER A 22 -9.92 -6.86 -2.38
N PHE A 23 -10.60 -6.69 -3.52
CA PHE A 23 -12.07 -6.59 -3.56
C PHE A 23 -12.79 -7.88 -3.14
N ASP A 24 -12.21 -9.05 -3.38
CA ASP A 24 -12.74 -10.31 -2.84
C ASP A 24 -12.68 -10.35 -1.32
N HIS A 25 -11.85 -9.54 -0.66
CA HIS A 25 -11.66 -9.52 0.79
C HIS A 25 -12.24 -8.27 1.47
N ILE A 26 -12.95 -7.39 0.76
CA ILE A 26 -13.52 -6.18 1.36
C ILE A 26 -14.90 -6.44 1.98
N GLN A 27 -15.16 -5.86 3.15
CA GLN A 27 -16.50 -5.81 3.76
C GLN A 27 -17.42 -4.81 3.04
N SER A 28 -18.72 -4.89 3.34
CA SER A 28 -19.69 -3.89 2.88
C SER A 28 -19.31 -2.47 3.33
N ALA A 29 -19.32 -1.52 2.39
CA ALA A 29 -18.89 -0.13 2.59
C ALA A 29 -17.43 0.02 3.06
N GLY A 30 -16.60 -1.01 2.91
CA GLY A 30 -15.18 -0.95 3.22
C GLY A 30 -14.38 -0.05 2.26
N ILE A 31 -13.14 0.27 2.62
CA ILE A 31 -12.27 1.15 1.85
C ILE A 31 -11.00 0.42 1.42
N ILE A 32 -10.71 0.41 0.14
CA ILE A 32 -9.41 -0.01 -0.41
C ILE A 32 -8.65 1.25 -0.83
N CYS A 33 -7.40 1.37 -0.39
CA CYS A 33 -6.48 2.41 -0.84
C CYS A 33 -5.37 1.80 -1.68
N ASN A 34 -5.40 2.03 -2.99
CA ASN A 34 -4.32 1.63 -3.90
C ASN A 34 -3.17 2.64 -3.79
N THR A 35 -2.08 2.21 -3.15
CA THR A 35 -0.93 3.06 -2.84
C THR A 35 0.37 2.58 -3.46
N GLY A 36 0.41 1.37 -4.03
CA GLY A 36 1.66 0.79 -4.53
C GLY A 36 1.53 0.04 -5.85
N GLN A 37 2.69 -0.38 -6.36
CA GLN A 37 2.87 -1.07 -7.65
C GLN A 37 3.94 -2.17 -7.53
N LEU A 38 4.13 -2.75 -6.32
CA LEU A 38 5.15 -3.78 -6.08
C LEU A 38 4.93 -5.05 -6.92
N GLY A 39 3.71 -5.26 -7.43
CA GLY A 39 3.38 -6.35 -8.36
C GLY A 39 3.81 -6.11 -9.80
N SER A 40 4.62 -5.09 -10.10
CA SER A 40 5.13 -4.76 -11.43
C SER A 40 4.03 -4.56 -12.49
N LYS A 41 2.87 -4.04 -12.06
CA LYS A 41 1.78 -3.62 -12.95
C LYS A 41 1.37 -2.20 -12.65
N TRP A 42 1.17 -1.42 -13.71
CA TRP A 42 0.80 -0.01 -13.63
C TRP A 42 -0.70 0.24 -13.78
N TYR A 43 -1.37 -0.63 -14.53
CA TYR A 43 -2.79 -0.50 -14.86
C TYR A 43 -3.58 -1.70 -14.36
N ILE A 44 -4.84 -1.44 -14.00
CA ILE A 44 -5.81 -2.49 -13.68
C ILE A 44 -6.46 -2.90 -15.01
N GLU A 45 -6.00 -4.01 -15.55
CA GLU A 45 -6.52 -4.54 -16.81
C GLU A 45 -7.91 -5.17 -16.59
N GLU A 46 -8.77 -5.06 -17.62
CA GLU A 46 -10.10 -5.68 -17.65
C GLU A 46 -10.96 -5.34 -16.42
N PHE A 47 -11.04 -4.06 -16.08
CA PHE A 47 -11.75 -3.59 -14.88
C PHE A 47 -13.14 -3.03 -15.23
N ASP A 48 -14.18 -3.83 -14.97
CA ASP A 48 -15.56 -3.32 -14.94
C ASP A 48 -15.88 -2.83 -13.51
N PRO A 49 -15.99 -1.51 -13.27
CA PRO A 49 -16.21 -0.98 -11.93
C PRO A 49 -17.53 -1.45 -11.30
N ILE A 50 -18.55 -1.81 -12.09
CA ILE A 50 -19.82 -2.30 -11.55
C ILE A 50 -19.66 -3.71 -10.97
N VAL A 51 -18.81 -4.53 -11.59
CA VAL A 51 -18.58 -5.93 -11.20
C VAL A 51 -17.47 -6.05 -10.15
N GLU A 52 -16.39 -5.28 -10.33
CA GLU A 52 -15.17 -5.43 -9.54
C GLU A 52 -15.22 -4.65 -8.22
N ILE A 53 -15.90 -3.49 -8.17
CA ILE A 53 -16.09 -2.76 -6.91
C ILE A 53 -17.21 -3.43 -6.11
N LYS A 54 -16.83 -4.47 -5.37
CA LYS A 54 -17.74 -5.32 -4.61
C LYS A 54 -18.26 -4.61 -3.37
N ASN A 55 -19.42 -5.09 -2.88
CA ASN A 55 -19.95 -4.76 -1.57
C ASN A 55 -20.16 -3.24 -1.30
N ASN A 56 -20.51 -2.46 -2.34
CA ASN A 56 -20.66 -1.01 -2.22
C ASN A 56 -19.44 -0.32 -1.57
N SER A 57 -18.26 -0.89 -1.80
CA SER A 57 -17.00 -0.42 -1.22
C SER A 57 -16.46 0.80 -1.96
N PHE A 58 -15.43 1.40 -1.38
CA PHE A 58 -14.74 2.55 -1.94
C PHE A 58 -13.35 2.16 -2.42
N LEU A 59 -12.99 2.60 -3.62
CA LEU A 59 -11.62 2.59 -4.11
C LEU A 59 -11.04 4.00 -4.03
N THR A 60 -9.92 4.14 -3.34
CA THR A 60 -9.15 5.39 -3.21
C THR A 60 -7.71 5.15 -3.68
N SER A 61 -6.99 6.24 -3.94
CA SER A 61 -5.57 6.18 -4.28
C SER A 61 -4.75 7.10 -3.39
N PHE A 62 -3.49 6.74 -3.20
CA PHE A 62 -2.49 7.60 -2.58
C PHE A 62 -1.34 7.83 -3.57
N TYR A 63 -0.90 9.09 -3.67
CA TYR A 63 0.24 9.49 -4.48
C TYR A 63 1.19 10.33 -3.64
N SER A 64 2.38 9.79 -3.37
CA SER A 64 3.39 10.40 -2.50
C SER A 64 4.01 11.67 -3.07
N GLY A 65 3.80 11.97 -4.36
CA GLY A 65 4.24 13.24 -4.95
C GLY A 65 3.45 14.45 -4.44
N ASN A 66 2.28 14.25 -3.83
CA ASN A 66 1.52 15.31 -3.18
C ASN A 66 2.09 15.56 -1.78
N VAL A 67 3.17 16.35 -1.70
CA VAL A 67 3.86 16.63 -0.44
C VAL A 67 3.15 17.74 0.34
N SER A 68 2.93 17.52 1.64
CA SER A 68 2.39 18.50 2.59
C SER A 68 3.30 18.59 3.80
N GLN A 69 3.83 19.79 4.07
CA GLN A 69 4.66 20.04 5.26
C GLN A 69 3.92 19.65 6.54
N GLN A 70 2.64 20.02 6.64
CA GLN A 70 1.81 19.71 7.80
C GLN A 70 1.73 18.20 8.07
N LEU A 71 1.56 17.38 7.02
CA LEU A 71 1.48 15.92 7.20
C LEU A 71 2.83 15.32 7.61
N ILE A 72 3.95 15.90 7.15
CA ILE A 72 5.29 15.47 7.57
C ILE A 72 5.53 15.82 9.03
N ASP A 73 5.15 17.02 9.47
CA ASP A 73 5.27 17.44 10.88
C ASP A 73 4.38 16.57 11.79
N GLU A 74 3.19 16.21 11.32
CA GLU A 74 2.28 15.29 12.01
C GLU A 74 2.87 13.89 12.11
N LEU A 75 3.51 13.38 11.05
CA LEU A 75 4.19 12.09 11.06
C LEU A 75 5.31 12.04 12.10
N PHE A 76 6.17 13.06 12.18
CA PHE A 76 7.22 13.13 13.21
C PHE A 76 6.63 13.21 14.61
N SER A 77 5.60 14.04 14.80
CA SER A 77 4.88 14.13 16.08
C SER A 77 4.27 12.80 16.50
N TYR A 78 3.75 12.02 15.54
CA TYR A 78 3.20 10.69 15.76
C TYR A 78 4.28 9.68 16.15
N ILE A 79 5.44 9.70 15.49
CA ILE A 79 6.59 8.86 15.83
C ILE A 79 7.05 9.14 17.27
N ASP A 80 7.16 10.42 17.65
CA ASP A 80 7.57 10.82 18.99
C ASP A 80 6.52 10.47 20.05
N ALA A 81 5.23 10.71 19.77
CA ALA A 81 4.16 10.42 20.74
C ALA A 81 4.03 8.94 21.04
N TYR A 82 4.18 8.08 20.03
CA TYR A 82 3.99 6.63 20.17
C TYR A 82 5.30 5.84 20.25
N GLN A 83 6.45 6.53 20.26
CA GLN A 83 7.78 5.93 20.33
C GLN A 83 7.98 4.82 19.28
N ILE A 84 7.59 5.13 18.03
CA ILE A 84 7.65 4.17 16.93
C ILE A 84 9.10 3.86 16.61
N ASN A 85 9.46 2.58 16.58
CA ASN A 85 10.80 2.17 16.19
C ASN A 85 11.02 2.39 14.68
N VAL A 86 11.77 3.44 14.35
CA VAL A 86 12.17 3.78 12.98
C VAL A 86 13.62 3.40 12.66
N SER A 87 14.26 2.56 13.48
CA SER A 87 15.63 2.11 13.23
C SER A 87 15.72 1.32 11.92
N PRO A 88 16.73 1.56 11.06
CA PRO A 88 16.87 0.81 9.83
C PRO A 88 17.16 -0.67 10.13
N GLN A 89 16.53 -1.57 9.38
CA GLN A 89 16.79 -3.02 9.50
C GLN A 89 18.21 -3.40 9.06
N ARG A 90 18.77 -2.67 8.08
CA ARG A 90 20.12 -2.87 7.57
C ARG A 90 20.67 -1.56 7.00
N VAL A 91 21.96 -1.32 7.24
CA VAL A 91 22.69 -0.15 6.70
C VAL A 91 23.70 -0.64 5.69
N PHE A 92 23.72 -0.01 4.52
CA PHE A 92 24.64 -0.29 3.42
C PHE A 92 25.48 0.96 3.12
N SER A 93 26.73 0.78 2.72
CA SER A 93 27.55 1.88 2.19
C SER A 93 27.11 2.26 0.77
N LEU A 94 27.56 3.40 0.28
CA LEU A 94 27.18 3.89 -1.05
C LEU A 94 27.62 2.92 -2.16
N GLU A 95 28.76 2.26 -2.01
CA GLU A 95 29.28 1.28 -2.97
C GLU A 95 28.41 0.00 -3.02
N GLN A 96 27.56 -0.20 -2.01
CA GLN A 96 26.70 -1.37 -1.86
C GLN A 96 25.27 -1.14 -2.37
N ILE A 97 25.01 -0.05 -3.12
CA ILE A 97 23.71 0.20 -3.76
C ILE A 97 23.14 -1.06 -4.46
N PRO A 98 23.91 -1.82 -5.27
CA PRO A 98 23.37 -3.01 -5.92
C PRO A 98 22.88 -4.07 -4.91
N ALA A 99 23.63 -4.26 -3.83
CA ALA A 99 23.25 -5.20 -2.77
C ALA A 99 22.02 -4.72 -1.97
N ALA A 100 21.86 -3.40 -1.79
CA ALA A 100 20.67 -2.82 -1.17
C ALA A 100 19.41 -3.04 -2.03
N HIS A 101 19.50 -2.87 -3.35
CA HIS A 101 18.41 -3.18 -4.27
C HIS A 101 18.04 -4.66 -4.23
N SER A 102 19.02 -5.56 -4.38
CA SER A 102 18.77 -7.01 -4.30
C SER A 102 18.18 -7.45 -2.96
N TYR A 103 18.43 -6.73 -1.87
CA TYR A 103 17.85 -7.02 -0.56
C TYR A 103 16.36 -6.63 -0.45
N ILE A 104 15.92 -5.60 -1.17
CA ILE A 104 14.52 -5.12 -1.12
C ILE A 104 13.65 -5.82 -2.17
N GLU A 105 14.24 -6.23 -3.29
CA GLU A 105 13.54 -6.80 -4.45
C GLU A 105 13.46 -8.34 -4.44
N SER A 106 14.06 -9.00 -3.44
CA SER A 106 14.11 -10.47 -3.31
C SER A 106 12.86 -11.09 -2.69
#